data_AF-A0A7X7RTI3-F1
#
_entry.id   AF-A0A7X7RTI3-F1
#
_cell.length_a   1.000
_cell.length_b   1.000
_cell.length_c   1.000
_cell.angle_alpha   90.00
_cell.angle_beta   90.00
_cell.angle_gamma   90.00
#
_symmetry.space_group_name_H-M   'P 1'
#
loop_
_entity.id
_entity.type
_entity.pdbx_description
1 polymer ?
#
loop_
_entity_poly.entity_id
_entity_poly.type
_entity_poly.pdbx_seq_one_letter_code
_entity_poly.pdbx_strand_id
1 'polypeptide(L)'
;DILPLDGYPASASGRRMQMVWAYLFSLFCAQSVPVRHGGLMASGARILLSLFKGKGIRYRIWRLAERKMSQTAFSATGSVTELCAGPSYMKNRYPLTAFTSAREVPFENQLAPIPIGAETYLGIAFGDFMQLPPVDKREPQHAPAFLDLETPYREYRGIEYYC
;
A
#
# COMPACT_ATOMS: atom_id res chain seq x y z
N ASP A 1 6.22 4.09 -4.00
CA ASP A 1 5.88 3.99 -2.57
C ASP A 1 6.78 2.99 -1.87
N ILE A 2 7.18 3.27 -0.64
CA ILE A 2 7.83 2.29 0.26
C ILE A 2 6.78 1.91 1.30
N LEU A 3 6.33 0.66 1.26
CA LEU A 3 5.25 0.16 2.12
C LEU A 3 5.84 -0.70 3.24
N PRO A 4 5.66 -0.34 4.53
CA PRO A 4 6.13 -1.16 5.63
C PRO A 4 5.30 -2.44 5.76
N LEU A 5 5.94 -3.49 6.28
CA LEU A 5 5.27 -4.70 6.74
C LEU A 5 4.96 -4.60 8.23
N ASP A 6 3.73 -4.92 8.60
CA ASP A 6 3.24 -4.90 9.96
C ASP A 6 2.90 -6.32 10.45
N GLY A 7 2.97 -6.55 11.76
CA GLY A 7 2.53 -7.81 12.34
C GLY A 7 1.02 -8.03 12.14
N TYR A 8 0.63 -9.24 11.77
CA TYR A 8 -0.77 -9.62 11.61
C TYR A 8 -1.36 -10.12 12.95
N PRO A 9 -2.41 -9.50 13.52
CA PRO A 9 -3.01 -9.96 14.78
C PRO A 9 -3.60 -11.37 14.65
N ALA A 10 -3.28 -12.26 15.60
CA ALA A 10 -3.78 -13.64 15.59
C ALA A 10 -5.30 -13.73 15.81
N SER A 11 -5.89 -12.81 16.59
CA SER A 11 -7.32 -12.79 16.88
C SER A 11 -8.12 -12.01 15.82
N ALA A 12 -9.32 -12.49 15.50
CA ALA A 12 -10.21 -11.83 14.55
C ALA A 12 -10.61 -10.41 14.99
N SER A 13 -10.82 -10.19 16.29
CA SER A 13 -11.13 -8.88 16.87
C SER A 13 -9.94 -7.93 16.76
N GLY A 14 -8.73 -8.40 17.08
CA GLY A 14 -7.49 -7.64 16.93
C GLY A 14 -7.28 -7.22 15.48
N ARG A 15 -7.49 -8.14 14.54
CA ARG A 15 -7.39 -7.85 13.11
C ARG A 15 -8.41 -6.83 12.64
N ARG A 16 -9.68 -6.97 13.06
CA ARG A 16 -10.74 -6.01 12.72
C ARG A 16 -10.39 -4.61 13.23
N MET A 17 -9.90 -4.52 14.47
CA MET A 17 -9.47 -3.25 15.06
C MET A 17 -8.27 -2.64 14.32
N GLN A 18 -7.27 -3.45 13.96
CA GLN A 18 -6.13 -3.02 13.16
C GLN A 18 -6.57 -2.39 11.82
N MET A 19 -7.51 -3.03 11.12
CA MET A 19 -8.05 -2.50 9.86
C MET A 19 -8.78 -1.16 10.05
N VAL A 20 -9.58 -1.01 11.11
CA VAL A 20 -10.24 0.26 11.43
C VAL A 20 -9.22 1.37 11.62
N TRP A 21 -8.16 1.12 12.39
CA TRP A 21 -7.09 2.09 12.59
C TRP A 21 -6.34 2.40 11.29
N ALA A 22 -6.05 1.40 10.46
CA ALA A 22 -5.38 1.62 9.19
C ALA A 22 -6.23 2.45 8.20
N TYR A 23 -7.56 2.25 8.17
CA TYR A 23 -8.45 3.11 7.39
C TYR A 23 -8.51 4.54 7.91
N LEU A 24 -8.55 4.73 9.24
CA LEU A 24 -8.50 6.07 9.84
C LEU A 24 -7.16 6.76 9.55
N PHE A 25 -6.05 6.03 9.64
CA PHE A 25 -4.72 6.52 9.27
C PHE A 25 -4.71 6.98 7.82
N SER A 26 -5.09 6.11 6.88
CA SER A 26 -5.15 6.43 5.45
C SER A 26 -6.02 7.66 5.17
N LEU A 27 -7.24 7.70 5.73
CA LEU A 27 -8.17 8.81 5.53
C LEU A 27 -7.62 10.16 6.02
N PHE A 28 -7.07 10.21 7.24
CA PHE A 28 -6.63 11.48 7.83
C PHE A 28 -5.20 11.88 7.42
N CYS A 29 -4.37 10.93 7.01
CA CYS A 29 -3.04 11.20 6.45
C CYS A 29 -3.15 11.71 5.01
N ALA A 30 -3.81 10.96 4.12
CA ALA A 30 -3.95 11.33 2.72
C ALA A 30 -5.00 12.43 2.51
N GLN A 31 -5.99 12.54 3.40
CA GLN A 31 -7.12 13.50 3.31
C GLN A 31 -7.91 13.39 2.00
N SER A 32 -7.76 12.27 1.29
CA SER A 32 -8.43 11.96 0.03
C SER A 32 -9.54 10.95 0.26
N VAL A 33 -10.72 11.22 -0.30
CA VAL A 33 -11.83 10.27 -0.27
C VAL A 33 -11.60 9.21 -1.34
N PRO A 34 -11.61 7.91 -1.02
CA PRO A 34 -11.45 6.86 -2.02
C PRO A 34 -12.65 6.85 -2.97
N VAL A 35 -12.49 7.45 -4.16
CA VAL A 35 -13.59 7.66 -5.13
C VAL A 35 -14.02 6.35 -5.81
N ARG A 36 -13.11 5.36 -5.91
CA ARG A 36 -13.34 4.06 -6.57
C ARG A 36 -13.94 2.98 -5.66
N HIS A 37 -14.15 3.24 -4.37
CA HIS A 37 -14.59 2.24 -3.39
C HIS A 37 -16.01 2.50 -2.85
N GLY A 38 -17.02 2.49 -3.74
CA GLY A 38 -18.45 2.49 -3.36
C GLY A 38 -18.99 3.76 -2.68
N GLY A 39 -20.27 4.07 -2.92
CA GLY A 39 -20.89 5.33 -2.46
C GLY A 39 -20.94 5.53 -0.94
N LEU A 40 -21.12 4.44 -0.17
CA LEU A 40 -21.25 4.51 1.30
C LEU A 40 -19.93 4.87 2.01
N MET A 41 -18.82 4.24 1.62
CA MET A 41 -17.50 4.54 2.19
C MET A 41 -17.05 5.96 1.84
N ALA A 42 -17.33 6.41 0.61
CA ALA A 42 -17.04 7.78 0.19
C ALA A 42 -17.82 8.82 1.02
N SER A 43 -19.11 8.57 1.29
CA SER A 43 -19.94 9.45 2.12
C SER A 43 -19.48 9.49 3.58
N GLY A 44 -19.16 8.34 4.18
CA GLY A 44 -18.63 8.28 5.56
C GLY A 44 -17.30 9.02 5.69
N ALA A 45 -16.39 8.84 4.73
CA ALA A 45 -15.11 9.56 4.68
C ALA A 45 -15.30 11.09 4.59
N ARG A 46 -16.22 11.56 3.75
CA ARG A 46 -16.56 13.00 3.64
C ARG A 46 -17.08 13.56 4.96
N ILE A 47 -17.99 12.84 5.63
CA ILE A 47 -18.55 13.25 6.92
C ILE A 47 -17.43 13.39 7.95
N LEU A 48 -16.58 12.36 8.10
CA LEU A 48 -15.46 12.40 9.04
C LEU A 48 -14.50 13.56 8.76
N LEU A 49 -14.12 13.78 7.49
CA LEU A 49 -13.26 14.89 7.12
C LEU A 49 -13.92 16.27 7.33
N SER A 50 -15.25 16.36 7.17
CA SER A 50 -16.01 17.58 7.43
C SER A 50 -16.15 17.91 8.92
N LEU A 51 -16.19 16.90 9.79
CA LEU A 51 -16.24 17.08 11.24
C LEU A 51 -14.89 17.56 11.79
N PHE A 52 -13.79 16.99 11.29
CA PHE A 52 -12.45 17.30 11.76
C PHE A 52 -11.69 18.16 10.74
N LYS A 53 -11.94 19.47 10.68
CA LYS A 53 -11.35 20.36 9.66
C LYS A 53 -9.92 20.84 9.97
N GLY A 54 -9.54 20.90 11.24
CA GLY A 54 -8.26 21.50 11.65
C GLY A 54 -7.05 20.60 11.37
N LYS A 55 -5.96 21.18 10.82
CA LYS A 55 -4.70 20.45 10.57
C LYS A 55 -4.16 19.76 11.83
N GLY A 56 -4.21 20.44 12.98
CA GLY A 56 -3.73 19.88 14.26
C GLY A 56 -4.54 18.68 14.76
N ILE A 57 -5.87 18.69 14.62
CA ILE A 57 -6.70 17.56 15.05
C ILE A 57 -6.55 16.37 14.10
N ARG A 58 -6.51 16.61 12.78
CA ARG A 58 -6.22 15.57 11.78
C ARG A 58 -4.87 14.91 12.05
N TYR A 59 -3.85 15.72 12.35
CA TYR A 59 -2.53 15.23 12.74
C TYR A 59 -2.57 14.29 13.95
N ARG A 60 -3.25 14.71 15.03
CA ARG A 60 -3.39 13.88 16.22
C ARG A 60 -4.13 12.58 15.95
N ILE A 61 -5.18 12.61 15.12
CA ILE A 61 -5.96 11.42 14.75
C ILE A 61 -5.09 10.44 13.98
N TRP A 62 -4.43 10.87 12.89
CA TRP A 62 -3.63 9.93 12.11
C TRP A 62 -2.42 9.40 12.88
N ARG A 63 -1.76 10.21 13.73
CA ARG A 63 -0.67 9.74 14.60
C ARG A 63 -1.15 8.74 15.66
N LEU A 64 -2.35 8.91 16.19
CA LEU A 64 -2.95 7.91 17.08
C LEU A 64 -3.26 6.62 16.32
N ALA A 65 -3.85 6.74 15.13
CA ALA A 65 -4.20 5.62 14.28
C ALA A 65 -2.96 4.82 13.86
N GLU A 66 -1.89 5.49 13.44
CA GLU A 66 -0.58 4.89 13.13
C GLU A 66 -0.06 4.05 14.30
N ARG A 67 -0.03 4.61 15.52
CA ARG A 67 0.40 3.87 16.71
C ARG A 67 -0.49 2.67 17.03
N LYS A 68 -1.78 2.76 16.70
CA LYS A 68 -2.78 1.73 17.03
C LYS A 68 -2.82 0.60 15.99
N MET A 69 -2.56 0.90 14.72
CA MET A 69 -2.54 -0.09 13.65
C MET A 69 -1.25 -0.94 13.68
N SER A 70 -0.12 -0.40 14.13
CA SER A 70 1.18 -1.09 14.20
C SER A 70 1.50 -1.70 15.57
N GLN A 71 0.50 -1.87 16.47
CA GLN A 71 0.73 -2.39 17.82
C GLN A 71 1.17 -3.85 17.86
N THR A 72 0.81 -4.63 16.85
CA THR A 72 1.27 -6.03 16.74
C THR A 72 2.68 -6.00 16.17
N ALA A 73 3.66 -6.40 16.99
CA ALA A 73 5.04 -6.47 16.56
C ALA A 73 5.20 -7.45 15.37
N PHE A 74 6.10 -7.12 14.46
CA PHE A 74 6.33 -7.84 13.20
C PHE A 74 6.49 -9.36 13.38
N SER A 75 7.26 -9.79 14.39
CA SER A 75 7.54 -11.20 14.68
C SER A 75 6.67 -11.81 15.78
N ALA A 76 5.71 -11.06 16.35
CA ALA A 76 4.87 -11.56 17.43
C ALA A 76 3.93 -12.69 16.98
N THR A 77 3.69 -12.80 15.67
CA THR A 77 2.91 -13.89 15.08
C THR A 77 3.66 -14.47 13.88
N GLY A 78 3.29 -15.67 13.43
CA GLY A 78 3.80 -16.25 12.20
C GLY A 78 3.28 -15.59 10.92
N SER A 79 2.71 -14.39 10.99
CA SER A 79 2.09 -13.72 9.84
C SER A 79 2.26 -12.20 9.86
N VAL A 80 2.37 -11.61 8.67
CA VAL A 80 2.54 -10.16 8.44
C VAL A 80 1.54 -9.64 7.39
N THR A 81 1.44 -8.33 7.26
CA THR A 81 0.48 -7.63 6.37
C THR A 81 1.02 -6.26 5.94
N GLU A 82 0.36 -5.63 4.97
CA GLU A 82 0.72 -4.29 4.45
C GLU A 82 -0.42 -3.30 4.74
N LEU A 83 -0.28 -2.45 5.75
CA LEU A 83 -1.37 -1.56 6.18
C LEU A 83 -1.42 -0.23 5.44
N CYS A 84 -0.31 0.18 4.81
CA CYS A 84 -0.21 1.42 4.04
C CYS A 84 -0.53 1.25 2.55
N ALA A 85 -1.08 0.09 2.16
CA ALA A 85 -1.44 -0.24 0.80
C ALA A 85 -2.93 0.01 0.52
N GLY A 86 -3.38 -0.25 -0.72
CA GLY A 86 -4.80 -0.19 -1.06
C GLY A 86 -5.64 -1.22 -0.27
N PRO A 87 -6.96 -1.01 -0.09
CA PRO A 87 -7.82 -1.86 0.73
C PRO A 87 -7.85 -3.35 0.39
N SER A 88 -7.50 -3.72 -0.84
CA SER A 88 -7.35 -5.12 -1.25
C SER A 88 -6.12 -5.75 -0.59
N TYR A 89 -4.95 -5.12 -0.78
CA TYR A 89 -3.68 -5.56 -0.19
C TYR A 89 -3.70 -5.55 1.34
N MET A 90 -4.35 -4.53 1.93
CA MET A 90 -4.47 -4.45 3.38
C MET A 90 -5.09 -5.67 4.02
N LYS A 91 -5.87 -6.49 3.29
CA LYS A 91 -6.50 -7.71 3.81
C LYS A 91 -5.57 -8.91 3.79
N ASN A 92 -4.51 -8.87 2.98
CA ASN A 92 -3.61 -10.00 2.78
C ASN A 92 -2.92 -10.40 4.08
N ARG A 93 -2.71 -11.71 4.20
CA ARG A 93 -1.99 -12.34 5.31
C ARG A 93 -0.85 -13.13 4.71
N TYR A 94 0.36 -12.64 4.90
CA TYR A 94 1.56 -13.29 4.42
C TYR A 94 2.21 -14.09 5.54
N PRO A 95 2.84 -15.24 5.26
CA PRO A 95 3.63 -15.95 6.26
C PRO A 95 4.90 -15.15 6.58
N LEU A 96 5.25 -15.04 7.86
CA LEU A 96 6.46 -14.35 8.30
C LEU A 96 7.72 -14.93 7.64
N THR A 97 7.73 -16.25 7.41
CA THR A 97 8.83 -16.97 6.76
C THR A 97 9.14 -16.49 5.34
N ALA A 98 8.20 -15.82 4.66
CA ALA A 98 8.48 -15.23 3.35
C ALA A 98 9.47 -14.04 3.43
N PHE A 99 9.65 -13.46 4.61
CA PHE A 99 10.42 -12.22 4.83
C PHE A 99 11.55 -12.37 5.86
N THR A 100 11.92 -13.59 6.24
CA THR A 100 12.97 -13.84 7.27
C THR A 100 14.38 -13.51 6.80
N SER A 101 14.61 -13.52 5.48
CA SER A 101 15.87 -13.19 4.86
C SER A 101 15.64 -12.70 3.43
N ALA A 102 16.67 -12.11 2.85
CA ALA A 102 16.72 -11.82 1.42
C ALA A 102 17.60 -12.85 0.71
N ARG A 103 17.30 -13.09 -0.58
CA ARG A 103 18.19 -13.77 -1.52
C ARG A 103 18.50 -12.84 -2.67
N GLU A 104 19.70 -12.96 -3.24
CA GLU A 104 20.10 -12.21 -4.42
C GLU A 104 19.61 -12.91 -5.69
N VAL A 105 19.11 -12.13 -6.64
CA VAL A 105 18.76 -12.60 -7.98
C VAL A 105 19.42 -11.71 -9.02
N PRO A 106 19.83 -12.26 -10.18
CA PRO A 106 20.26 -11.44 -11.31
C PRO A 106 19.15 -10.49 -11.75
N PHE A 107 19.47 -9.20 -11.85
CA PHE A 107 18.60 -8.18 -12.39
C PHE A 107 19.44 -7.23 -13.24
N GLU A 108 19.28 -7.35 -14.57
CA GLU A 108 20.12 -6.66 -15.55
C GLU A 108 21.63 -6.92 -15.31
N ASN A 109 22.41 -5.86 -15.07
CA ASN A 109 23.86 -5.91 -14.84
C ASN A 109 24.25 -5.97 -13.35
N GLN A 110 23.29 -6.23 -12.46
CA GLN A 110 23.51 -6.27 -11.01
C GLN A 110 22.76 -7.42 -10.35
N LEU A 111 23.02 -7.61 -9.06
CA LEU A 111 22.23 -8.47 -8.19
C LEU A 111 21.24 -7.62 -7.40
N ALA A 112 19.98 -8.06 -7.36
CA ALA A 112 18.93 -7.42 -6.60
C ALA A 112 18.51 -8.33 -5.43
N PRO A 113 18.39 -7.80 -4.20
CA PRO A 113 17.86 -8.56 -3.07
C PRO A 113 16.33 -8.63 -3.17
N ILE A 114 15.77 -9.83 -3.00
CA ILE A 114 14.33 -10.06 -2.88
C ILE A 114 14.02 -10.91 -1.65
N PRO A 115 12.80 -10.86 -1.08
CA PRO A 115 12.42 -11.72 0.03
C PRO A 115 12.60 -13.20 -0.32
N ILE A 116 13.03 -14.01 0.64
CA ILE A 116 13.24 -15.45 0.44
C ILE A 116 11.98 -16.17 -0.09
N GLY A 117 10.79 -15.71 0.32
CA GLY A 117 9.50 -16.21 -0.17
C GLY A 117 8.81 -15.25 -1.13
N ALA A 118 9.54 -14.57 -2.01
CA ALA A 118 9.00 -13.62 -2.99
C ALA A 118 7.83 -14.22 -3.80
N GLU A 119 7.95 -15.47 -4.24
CA GLU A 119 6.90 -16.17 -4.98
C GLU A 119 5.61 -16.33 -4.15
N THR A 120 5.74 -16.62 -2.86
CA THR A 120 4.59 -16.70 -1.93
C THR A 120 3.92 -15.34 -1.78
N TYR A 121 4.71 -14.28 -1.61
CA TYR A 121 4.19 -12.92 -1.54
C TYR A 121 3.44 -12.55 -2.83
N LEU A 122 4.07 -12.75 -3.99
CA LEU A 122 3.50 -12.40 -5.28
C LEU A 122 2.24 -13.22 -5.59
N GLY A 123 2.23 -14.51 -5.25
CA GLY A 123 1.05 -15.36 -5.40
C GLY A 123 -0.14 -14.90 -4.57
N ILE A 124 0.10 -14.45 -3.32
CA ILE A 124 -0.97 -13.92 -2.44
C ILE A 124 -1.43 -12.54 -2.93
N ALA A 125 -0.50 -11.67 -3.32
CA ALA A 125 -0.79 -10.28 -3.65
C ALA A 125 -1.40 -10.11 -5.05
N PHE A 126 -0.92 -10.87 -6.03
CA PHE A 126 -1.22 -10.69 -7.45
C PHE A 126 -1.85 -11.92 -8.12
N GLY A 127 -1.90 -13.08 -7.45
CA GLY A 127 -2.41 -14.32 -8.04
C GLY A 127 -1.40 -14.95 -9.00
N ASP A 128 -1.82 -15.27 -10.23
CA ASP A 128 -0.90 -15.77 -11.27
C ASP A 128 -0.05 -14.62 -11.84
N PHE A 129 0.93 -14.20 -11.05
CA PHE A 129 1.76 -13.02 -11.31
C PHE A 129 2.69 -13.15 -12.52
N MET A 130 2.82 -14.37 -13.08
CA MET A 130 3.62 -14.63 -14.28
C MET A 130 2.80 -14.51 -15.57
N GLN A 131 1.47 -14.37 -15.46
CA GLN A 131 0.60 -14.15 -16.60
C GLN A 131 0.15 -12.70 -16.68
N LEU A 132 0.17 -12.15 -17.89
CA LEU A 132 -0.43 -10.85 -18.15
C LEU A 132 -1.95 -10.92 -17.87
N PRO A 133 -2.54 -9.84 -17.32
CA PRO A 133 -3.99 -9.79 -17.16
C PRO A 133 -4.69 -9.89 -18.53
N PRO A 134 -5.98 -10.26 -18.57
CA PRO A 134 -6.81 -10.20 -19.77
C PRO A 134 -6.71 -8.84 -20.47
N VAL A 135 -6.79 -8.81 -21.81
CA VAL A 135 -6.57 -7.59 -22.62
C VAL A 135 -7.51 -6.45 -22.23
N ASP A 136 -8.77 -6.76 -21.93
CA ASP A 136 -9.80 -5.83 -21.45
C ASP A 136 -9.48 -5.21 -20.08
N LYS A 137 -8.51 -5.78 -19.34
CA LYS A 137 -8.06 -5.28 -18.04
C LYS A 137 -6.68 -4.63 -18.09
N ARG A 138 -6.05 -4.55 -19.27
CA ARG A 138 -4.75 -3.87 -19.48
C ARG A 138 -4.95 -2.36 -19.64
N GLU A 139 -5.71 -1.76 -18.73
CA GLU A 139 -5.95 -0.32 -18.72
C GLU A 139 -4.95 0.37 -17.76
N PRO A 140 -4.31 1.48 -18.18
CA PRO A 140 -3.46 2.26 -17.29
C PRO A 140 -4.25 2.73 -16.06
N GLN A 141 -3.82 2.33 -14.87
CA GLN A 141 -4.47 2.78 -13.62
C GLN A 141 -4.14 4.23 -13.27
N HIS A 142 -3.02 4.74 -13.80
CA HIS A 142 -2.57 6.11 -13.71
C HIS A 142 -2.60 6.74 -15.11
N ALA A 143 -3.16 7.95 -15.22
CA ALA A 143 -3.06 8.74 -16.43
C ALA A 143 -1.72 9.47 -16.42
N PRO A 144 -0.78 9.17 -17.34
CA PRO A 144 0.44 9.95 -17.44
C PRO A 144 0.09 11.38 -17.86
N ALA A 145 0.75 12.37 -17.26
CA ALA A 145 0.64 13.76 -17.72
C ALA A 145 1.35 13.95 -19.08
N PHE A 146 2.46 13.25 -19.27
CA PHE A 146 3.27 13.19 -20.48
C PHE A 146 3.90 11.80 -20.59
N LEU A 147 3.99 11.24 -21.80
CA LEU A 147 4.59 9.92 -22.06
C LEU A 147 5.30 9.93 -23.42
N ASP A 148 6.63 9.88 -23.39
CA ASP A 148 7.49 9.59 -24.53
C ASP A 148 8.47 8.49 -24.09
N LEU A 149 8.56 7.42 -24.87
CA LEU A 149 9.41 6.26 -24.62
C LEU A 149 10.64 6.20 -25.53
N GLU A 150 10.77 7.14 -26.47
CA GLU A 150 11.79 7.19 -27.50
C GLU A 150 12.84 8.27 -27.21
N THR A 151 12.42 9.38 -26.59
CA THR A 151 13.29 10.52 -26.31
C THR A 151 13.88 10.45 -24.90
N PRO A 152 15.21 10.65 -24.70
CA PRO A 152 15.81 10.68 -23.37
C PRO A 152 15.20 11.78 -22.49
N TYR A 153 14.90 11.46 -21.22
CA TYR A 153 14.23 12.39 -20.30
C TYR A 153 14.92 13.77 -20.22
N ARG A 154 16.24 13.83 -20.39
CA ARG A 154 17.04 15.08 -20.32
C ARG A 154 16.58 16.16 -21.30
N GLU A 155 15.99 15.80 -22.43
CA GLU A 155 15.49 16.75 -23.42
C GLU A 155 14.28 17.55 -22.95
N TYR A 156 13.56 17.05 -21.93
CA TYR A 156 12.38 17.72 -21.39
C TYR A 156 12.64 18.60 -20.16
N ARG A 157 13.90 18.79 -19.78
CA ARG A 157 14.27 19.67 -18.67
C ARG A 157 13.90 21.11 -18.98
N GLY A 158 13.04 21.71 -18.16
CA GLY A 158 12.49 23.05 -18.38
C GLY A 158 11.31 23.10 -19.36
N ILE A 159 10.86 21.95 -19.88
CA ILE A 159 9.68 21.81 -20.75
C ILE A 159 8.58 21.05 -20.00
N GLU A 160 8.80 19.77 -19.70
CA GLU A 160 7.82 18.89 -19.01
C GLU A 160 8.12 18.72 -17.51
N TYR A 161 9.36 18.96 -17.08
CA TYR A 161 9.74 18.93 -15.67
C TYR A 161 10.82 19.96 -15.35
N TYR A 162 10.81 20.45 -14.11
CA TYR A 162 11.63 21.60 -13.70
C TYR A 162 13.06 21.22 -13.26
N CYS A 163 13.28 19.96 -12.88
CA CYS A 163 14.51 19.49 -12.23
C CYS A 163 15.73 19.46 -13.15
#